data_AF-A0A1Q3GIR8-F1
#
_entry.id   AF-A0A1Q3GIR8-F1
#
_cell.length_a   1.000
_cell.length_b   1.000
_cell.length_c   1.000
_cell.angle_alpha   90.00
_cell.angle_beta   90.00
_cell.angle_gamma   90.00
#
_symmetry.space_group_name_H-M   'P 1'
#
loop_
_entity.id
_entity.type
_entity.pdbx_description
1 polymer ?
#
loop_
_entity_poly.entity_id
_entity_poly.type
_entity_poly.pdbx_seq_one_letter_code
_entity_poly.pdbx_strand_id
1 'polypeptide(L)'
;MKKVFLLLTVYCFLGLSETRAQAKIWRSIDLTKYPNTHLTAQDVGFRQVLIQGVQKGRVKVYAYRNQFADFKKRIPRNETKKVLQYYDTGLKEMVELRPSDFSVLEIQELYDSKAPNAQKYKIQAVALKAPEFSKSFVVKYKHFKRYLNKAFRRSRRKKDLMVLKAYWQSPENNTLQTSISTALESRKFTAKILKTEGLEAQTAAKLKTESGYQPKSPMSKAIFQAPWIKINKQTLRATARYQIDLEAKTNAALYQKGNGVMKVILEGIRKGKIKPYAYASTPQKYFKRLRKEDFFSKLSYYESSTEDTVDIQSVELHKLELVGYWEINTQTQKSNFKIERIHFLIPKGTNAQTEFGNLRLAQLKYTQVVSYLNKSYRKASKKGTNEATWVNPENNAERMSFAQALTKGLYKKQLNWFANQQDLGLLSLYDDLGQKKNAFSNFNDAQKYAQQYLENYLKK
;
A
#
# COMPACT_ATOMS: atom_id res chain seq x y z
N MET A 1 -12.89 67.02 0.01
CA MET A 1 -13.76 66.16 0.87
C MET A 1 -13.71 64.65 0.55
N LYS A 2 -13.72 64.19 -0.71
CA LYS A 2 -13.76 62.74 -1.04
C LYS A 2 -12.54 61.91 -0.60
N LYS A 3 -11.32 62.48 -0.54
CA LYS A 3 -10.10 61.75 -0.13
C LYS A 3 -10.00 61.54 1.39
N VAL A 4 -10.54 62.46 2.19
CA VAL A 4 -10.56 62.36 3.66
C VAL A 4 -11.58 61.30 4.11
N PHE A 5 -12.73 61.22 3.43
CA PHE A 5 -13.73 60.20 3.70
C PHE A 5 -13.22 58.78 3.42
N LEU A 6 -12.49 58.57 2.32
CA LEU A 6 -11.90 57.28 1.95
C LEU A 6 -10.80 56.82 2.94
N LEU A 7 -9.97 57.74 3.41
CA LEU A 7 -8.94 57.47 4.43
C LEU A 7 -9.56 57.10 5.79
N LEU A 8 -10.63 57.78 6.20
CA LEU A 8 -11.40 57.43 7.40
C LEU A 8 -12.11 56.09 7.27
N THR A 9 -12.62 55.72 6.09
CA THR A 9 -13.24 54.40 5.90
C THR A 9 -12.19 53.28 5.98
N VAL A 10 -11.00 53.47 5.41
CA VAL A 10 -9.90 52.50 5.50
C VAL A 10 -9.38 52.38 6.93
N TYR A 11 -9.29 53.48 7.68
CA TYR A 11 -8.90 53.44 9.10
C TYR A 11 -9.97 52.80 10.01
N CYS A 12 -11.27 53.01 9.74
CA CYS A 12 -12.34 52.32 10.47
C CYS A 12 -12.39 50.81 10.15
N PHE A 13 -12.08 50.40 8.91
CA PHE A 13 -11.99 48.97 8.56
C PHE A 13 -10.72 48.29 9.10
N LEU A 14 -9.61 49.03 9.26
CA LEU A 14 -8.38 48.51 9.88
C LEU A 14 -8.41 48.58 11.42
N GLY A 15 -9.21 49.47 12.02
CA GLY A 15 -9.35 49.65 13.47
C GLY A 15 -10.32 48.68 14.16
N LEU A 16 -11.16 47.96 13.41
CA LEU A 16 -12.16 47.03 13.96
C LEU A 16 -11.84 45.55 13.78
N SER A 17 -10.70 45.20 13.18
CA SER A 17 -10.14 43.87 13.41
C SER A 17 -9.44 43.87 14.76
N GLU A 18 -10.23 43.83 15.84
CA GLU A 18 -9.72 43.32 17.11
C GLU A 18 -8.93 42.06 16.76
N THR A 19 -7.62 42.08 17.00
CA THR A 19 -6.83 40.86 17.09
C THR A 19 -7.34 40.14 18.32
N ARG A 20 -8.53 39.53 18.22
CA ARG A 20 -9.12 38.72 19.27
C ARG A 20 -8.08 37.69 19.60
N ALA A 21 -7.62 37.70 20.84
CA ALA A 21 -6.60 36.81 21.32
C ALA A 21 -7.10 35.37 21.10
N GLN A 22 -6.64 34.74 20.02
CA GLN A 22 -7.00 33.36 19.73
C GLN A 22 -6.35 32.50 20.80
N ALA A 23 -7.16 31.74 21.52
CA ALA A 23 -6.65 30.87 22.54
C ALA A 23 -5.80 29.75 21.91
N LYS A 24 -4.85 29.21 22.66
CA LYS A 24 -3.93 28.19 22.15
C LYS A 24 -4.27 26.84 22.77
N ILE A 25 -4.22 25.79 21.96
CA ILE A 25 -4.52 24.42 22.39
C ILE A 25 -3.40 23.49 21.94
N TRP A 26 -3.00 22.58 22.83
CA TRP A 26 -2.11 21.46 22.55
C TRP A 26 -2.91 20.17 22.62
N ARG A 27 -2.88 19.38 21.55
CA ARG A 27 -3.49 18.05 21.51
C ARG A 27 -2.44 16.99 21.29
N SER A 28 -2.56 15.89 22.01
CA SER A 28 -1.77 14.69 21.78
C SER A 28 -2.59 13.64 21.08
N ILE A 29 -2.02 13.04 20.03
CA ILE A 29 -2.52 11.85 19.38
C ILE A 29 -1.48 10.76 19.63
N ASP A 30 -1.90 9.71 20.33
CA ASP A 30 -1.11 8.50 20.50
C ASP A 30 -1.23 7.66 19.21
N LEU A 31 -0.12 7.49 18.49
CA LEU A 31 -0.04 6.74 17.24
C LEU A 31 0.24 5.24 17.46
N THR A 32 0.21 4.77 18.70
CA THR A 32 0.39 3.37 19.10
C THR A 32 -0.90 2.72 19.59
N LYS A 33 -1.98 3.49 19.71
CA LYS A 33 -3.29 3.00 20.16
C LYS A 33 -4.36 3.10 19.07
N TYR A 34 -5.25 2.11 19.06
CA TYR A 34 -6.46 2.17 18.24
C TYR A 34 -7.35 3.35 18.70
N PRO A 35 -8.05 4.06 17.80
CA PRO A 35 -8.12 3.88 16.35
C PRO A 35 -6.99 4.57 15.56
N ASN A 36 -6.10 5.30 16.22
CA ASN A 36 -5.06 6.07 15.54
C ASN A 36 -4.00 5.16 14.89
N THR A 37 -3.77 3.96 15.43
CA THR A 37 -2.97 2.90 14.80
C THR A 37 -3.67 2.19 13.67
N HIS A 38 -5.00 2.35 13.53
CA HIS A 38 -5.72 1.67 12.48
C HIS A 38 -5.17 2.13 11.14
N LEU A 39 -4.31 1.29 10.57
CA LEU A 39 -3.83 1.45 9.21
C LEU A 39 -3.02 2.75 8.98
N THR A 40 -2.33 3.20 10.03
CA THR A 40 -1.25 4.20 9.98
C THR A 40 0.11 3.49 10.07
N ALA A 41 0.33 2.52 9.18
CA ALA A 41 1.44 1.56 9.19
C ALA A 41 2.75 2.12 9.77
N GLN A 42 3.31 1.41 10.75
CA GLN A 42 4.53 1.76 11.48
C GLN A 42 5.74 2.01 10.55
N ASP A 43 5.79 1.36 9.38
CA ASP A 43 6.98 1.44 8.50
C ASP A 43 6.77 2.11 7.13
N VAL A 44 5.53 2.24 6.62
CA VAL A 44 5.21 2.92 5.33
C VAL A 44 4.24 4.10 5.51
N GLY A 45 3.93 4.43 6.76
CA GLY A 45 3.02 5.51 7.12
C GLY A 45 3.56 6.92 6.83
N PHE A 46 2.76 7.91 7.21
CA PHE A 46 3.11 9.32 7.01
C PHE A 46 4.35 9.77 7.80
N ARG A 47 4.66 9.09 8.90
CA ARG A 47 5.87 9.30 9.72
C ARG A 47 7.13 9.09 8.87
N GLN A 48 7.22 7.96 8.18
CA GLN A 48 8.34 7.66 7.28
C GLN A 48 8.45 8.71 6.17
N VAL A 49 7.32 9.05 5.54
CA VAL A 49 7.29 10.07 4.47
C VAL A 49 7.83 11.40 5.00
N LEU A 50 7.38 11.81 6.19
CA LEU A 50 7.80 13.05 6.84
C LEU A 50 9.29 13.05 7.19
N ILE A 51 9.79 12.00 7.84
CA ILE A 51 11.20 11.83 8.20
C ILE A 51 12.09 11.89 6.95
N GLN A 52 11.73 11.18 5.88
CA GLN A 52 12.42 11.30 4.59
C GLN A 52 12.38 12.73 4.04
N GLY A 53 11.30 13.46 4.29
CA GLY A 53 11.19 14.88 3.96
C GLY A 53 12.15 15.76 4.75
N VAL A 54 12.34 15.46 6.02
CA VAL A 54 13.30 16.15 6.91
C VAL A 54 14.73 15.85 6.46
N GLN A 55 15.10 14.58 6.31
CA GLN A 55 16.43 14.15 5.85
C GLN A 55 16.81 14.78 4.50
N LYS A 56 15.85 14.88 3.58
CA LYS A 56 16.04 15.52 2.25
C LYS A 56 15.98 17.05 2.28
N GLY A 57 15.80 17.67 3.44
CA GLY A 57 15.67 19.13 3.59
C GLY A 57 14.39 19.73 2.98
N ARG A 58 13.43 18.89 2.57
CA ARG A 58 12.15 19.31 1.98
C ARG A 58 11.16 19.78 3.04
N VAL A 59 11.36 19.37 4.29
CA VAL A 59 10.57 19.77 5.46
C VAL A 59 11.52 20.43 6.46
N LYS A 60 11.26 21.71 6.74
CA LYS A 60 12.02 22.47 7.74
C LYS A 60 11.54 22.09 9.14
N VAL A 61 12.49 21.75 10.01
CA VAL A 61 12.26 21.39 11.41
C VAL A 61 12.76 22.48 12.35
N TYR A 62 12.13 22.55 13.52
CA TYR A 62 12.38 23.52 14.57
C TYR A 62 12.50 22.78 15.91
N ALA A 63 13.28 23.34 16.83
CA ALA A 63 13.42 22.77 18.16
C ALA A 63 12.09 22.79 18.91
N TYR A 64 11.75 21.68 19.55
CA TYR A 64 10.59 21.60 20.44
C TYR A 64 10.99 22.12 21.84
N ARG A 65 10.17 23.01 22.41
CA ARG A 65 10.50 23.75 23.66
C ARG A 65 9.40 23.69 24.72
N ASN A 66 8.47 22.73 24.64
CA ASN A 66 7.29 22.67 25.53
C ASN A 66 6.44 23.95 25.56
N GLN A 67 6.56 24.79 24.54
CA GLN A 67 5.84 26.06 24.38
C GLN A 67 5.15 26.10 23.02
N PHE A 68 4.30 27.11 22.81
CA PHE A 68 3.60 27.28 21.54
C PHE A 68 4.64 27.67 20.49
N ALA A 69 4.60 27.02 19.34
CA ALA A 69 5.64 27.16 18.33
C ALA A 69 5.72 28.60 17.81
N ASP A 70 6.84 29.26 18.09
CA ASP A 70 7.20 30.58 17.57
C ASP A 70 8.03 30.50 16.28
N PHE A 71 8.54 29.31 15.98
CA PHE A 71 9.41 29.00 14.84
C PHE A 71 10.67 29.87 14.73
N LYS A 72 11.16 30.45 15.84
CA LYS A 72 12.36 31.29 15.84
C LYS A 72 13.64 30.48 15.67
N LYS A 73 13.76 29.34 16.37
CA LYS A 73 14.95 28.47 16.32
C LYS A 73 14.76 27.31 15.34
N ARG A 74 15.06 27.57 14.07
CA ARG A 74 15.13 26.53 13.03
C ARG A 74 16.35 25.64 13.28
N ILE A 75 16.19 24.33 13.13
CA ILE A 75 17.31 23.39 13.14
C ILE A 75 17.93 23.37 11.72
N PRO A 76 19.22 23.69 11.58
CA PRO A 76 19.94 23.61 10.31
C PRO A 76 19.89 22.21 9.68
N ARG A 77 20.00 22.12 8.34
CA ARG A 77 19.86 20.84 7.63
C ARG A 77 20.93 19.83 8.05
N ASN A 78 22.18 20.27 8.16
CA ASN A 78 23.31 19.48 8.66
C ASN A 78 23.10 18.94 10.08
N GLU A 79 22.29 19.61 10.90
CA GLU A 79 21.98 19.19 12.28
C GLU A 79 20.72 18.34 12.40
N THR A 80 19.93 18.19 11.33
CA THR A 80 18.69 17.39 11.37
C THR A 80 18.91 15.93 11.74
N LYS A 81 20.10 15.37 11.48
CA LYS A 81 20.46 14.02 11.93
C LYS A 81 20.41 13.89 13.46
N LYS A 82 20.80 14.93 14.21
CA LYS A 82 20.82 14.91 15.70
C LYS A 82 19.44 14.74 16.33
N VAL A 83 18.38 15.14 15.63
CA VAL A 83 16.98 14.95 16.08
C VAL A 83 16.34 13.67 15.56
N LEU A 84 17.00 12.98 14.63
CA LEU A 84 16.57 11.70 14.06
C LEU A 84 17.47 10.54 14.52
N GLN A 85 18.42 10.79 15.42
CA GLN A 85 19.34 9.80 15.95
C GLN A 85 19.41 9.93 17.47
N TYR A 86 19.69 8.81 18.12
CA TYR A 86 19.99 8.72 19.54
C TYR A 86 21.30 7.94 19.73
N TYR A 87 21.93 8.11 20.88
CA TYR A 87 23.10 7.32 21.23
C TYR A 87 22.62 6.07 21.97
N ASP A 88 22.89 4.90 21.40
CA ASP A 88 22.59 3.62 22.03
C ASP A 88 23.77 3.23 22.93
N THR A 89 23.54 3.12 24.24
CA THR A 89 24.59 2.80 25.21
C THR A 89 25.07 1.36 25.11
N GLY A 90 24.21 0.43 24.65
CA GLY A 90 24.57 -0.97 24.45
C GLY A 90 25.45 -1.17 23.22
N LEU A 91 25.15 -0.45 22.13
CA LEU A 91 25.93 -0.50 20.89
C LEU A 91 27.11 0.49 20.87
N LYS A 92 27.13 1.46 21.80
CA LYS A 92 28.11 2.57 21.87
C LYS A 92 28.22 3.38 20.58
N GLU A 93 27.10 3.56 19.88
CA GLU A 93 27.05 4.28 18.60
C GLU A 93 25.78 5.12 18.42
N MET A 94 25.80 6.00 17.41
CA MET A 94 24.63 6.78 17.03
C MET A 94 23.71 5.96 16.11
N VAL A 95 22.52 5.63 16.60
CA VAL A 95 21.52 4.84 15.87
C VAL A 95 20.43 5.75 15.31
N GLU A 96 19.99 5.48 14.08
CA GLU A 96 18.85 6.19 13.48
C GLU A 96 17.52 5.75 14.11
N LEU A 97 16.71 6.73 14.50
CA LEU A 97 15.34 6.48 14.94
C LEU A 97 14.50 6.02 13.76
N ARG A 98 13.80 4.91 13.98
CA ARG A 98 12.82 4.36 13.06
C ARG A 98 11.56 5.24 13.06
N PRO A 99 10.79 5.25 11.97
CA PRO A 99 9.51 5.95 11.94
C PRO A 99 8.54 5.53 13.03
N SER A 100 8.57 4.25 13.44
CA SER A 100 7.73 3.69 14.50
C SER A 100 8.05 4.25 15.89
N ASP A 101 9.32 4.58 16.15
CA ASP A 101 9.80 5.14 17.42
C ASP A 101 9.14 6.51 17.72
N PHE A 102 8.71 7.23 16.68
CA PHE A 102 7.88 8.43 16.84
C PHE A 102 6.41 8.05 17.09
N SER A 103 6.12 7.74 18.35
CA SER A 103 4.82 7.22 18.83
C SER A 103 3.78 8.30 19.12
N VAL A 104 4.17 9.57 19.28
CA VAL A 104 3.24 10.65 19.66
C VAL A 104 3.27 11.79 18.64
N LEU A 105 2.08 12.20 18.21
CA LEU A 105 1.86 13.39 17.39
C LEU A 105 1.18 14.47 18.23
N GLU A 106 1.88 15.56 18.47
CA GLU A 106 1.31 16.74 19.11
C GLU A 106 0.87 17.76 18.06
N ILE A 107 -0.34 18.29 18.22
CA ILE A 107 -0.90 19.35 17.38
C ILE A 107 -1.00 20.62 18.22
N GLN A 108 -0.47 21.72 17.70
CA GLN A 108 -0.59 23.05 18.31
C GLN A 108 -1.49 23.93 17.46
N GLU A 109 -2.54 24.46 18.06
CA GLU A 109 -3.68 25.05 17.36
C GLU A 109 -4.08 26.37 17.98
N LEU A 110 -4.59 27.26 17.12
CA LEU A 110 -5.36 28.42 17.55
C LEU A 110 -6.84 28.04 17.61
N TYR A 111 -7.52 28.53 18.63
CA TYR A 111 -8.92 28.30 18.92
C TYR A 111 -9.68 29.60 18.96
N ASP A 112 -10.82 29.61 18.28
CA ASP A 112 -11.78 30.71 18.29
C ASP A 112 -13.14 30.16 18.73
N SER A 113 -13.59 30.54 19.92
CA SER A 113 -14.86 30.08 20.50
C SER A 113 -16.08 30.58 19.73
N LYS A 114 -15.95 31.70 19.00
CA LYS A 114 -17.04 32.37 18.28
C LYS A 114 -17.09 31.94 16.81
N ALA A 115 -16.03 31.31 16.30
CA ALA A 115 -16.00 30.80 14.94
C ALA A 115 -16.93 29.58 14.76
N PRO A 116 -17.53 29.41 13.58
CA PRO A 116 -18.33 28.23 13.27
C PRO A 116 -17.47 26.96 13.41
N ASN A 117 -18.11 25.83 13.74
CA ASN A 117 -17.42 24.57 14.09
C ASN A 117 -16.28 24.16 13.14
N ALA A 118 -16.42 24.40 11.82
CA ALA A 118 -15.40 24.07 10.82
C ALA A 118 -14.13 24.96 10.88
N GLN A 119 -14.23 26.17 11.44
CA GLN A 119 -13.15 27.16 11.56
C GLN A 119 -12.68 27.37 13.00
N LYS A 120 -13.37 26.77 13.97
CA LYS A 120 -13.09 26.84 15.41
C LYS A 120 -11.65 26.52 15.77
N TYR A 121 -10.98 25.73 14.94
CA TYR A 121 -9.61 25.29 15.16
C TYR A 121 -8.73 25.50 13.94
N LYS A 122 -7.55 26.09 14.15
CA LYS A 122 -6.55 26.31 13.10
C LYS A 122 -5.20 25.76 13.52
N ILE A 123 -4.79 24.65 12.90
CA ILE A 123 -3.51 24.01 13.18
C ILE A 123 -2.35 24.90 12.72
N GLN A 124 -1.45 25.25 13.64
CA GLN A 124 -0.25 26.05 13.37
C GLN A 124 1.00 25.19 13.26
N ALA A 125 1.15 24.22 14.16
CA ALA A 125 2.33 23.38 14.25
C ALA A 125 1.96 21.93 14.54
N VAL A 126 2.86 21.04 14.14
CA VAL A 126 2.81 19.63 14.48
C VAL A 126 4.18 19.24 15.02
N ALA A 127 4.23 18.59 16.17
CA ALA A 127 5.43 17.99 16.71
C ALA A 127 5.34 16.46 16.65
N LEU A 128 6.40 15.81 16.16
CA LEU A 128 6.57 14.37 16.35
C LEU A 128 7.49 14.15 17.54
N LYS A 129 7.10 13.21 18.39
CA LYS A 129 7.82 12.85 19.62
C LYS A 129 8.11 11.36 19.60
N ALA A 130 9.34 11.03 19.99
CA ALA A 130 9.81 9.69 20.32
C ALA A 130 10.16 9.68 21.81
N PRO A 131 9.14 9.47 22.70
CA PRO A 131 9.28 9.68 24.14
C PRO A 131 10.36 8.81 24.77
N GLU A 132 10.45 7.53 24.35
CA GLU A 132 11.44 6.56 24.85
C GLU A 132 12.89 7.06 24.68
N PHE A 133 13.15 7.86 23.65
CA PHE A 133 14.48 8.39 23.32
C PHE A 133 14.64 9.86 23.71
N SER A 134 13.63 10.47 24.34
CA SER A 134 13.58 11.91 24.63
C SER A 134 13.83 12.80 23.39
N LYS A 135 13.45 12.32 22.19
CA LYS A 135 13.63 13.06 20.93
C LYS A 135 12.31 13.65 20.46
N SER A 136 12.38 14.87 19.93
CA SER A 136 11.22 15.52 19.32
C SER A 136 11.63 16.63 18.37
N PHE A 137 10.76 16.95 17.42
CA PHE A 137 10.94 18.09 16.54
C PHE A 137 9.58 18.67 16.13
N VAL A 138 9.57 19.97 15.83
CA VAL A 138 8.38 20.71 15.39
C VAL A 138 8.46 21.04 13.92
N VAL A 139 7.32 20.99 13.23
CA VAL A 139 7.16 21.41 11.84
C VAL A 139 6.01 22.41 11.73
N LYS A 140 6.22 23.49 10.96
CA LYS A 140 5.13 24.39 10.54
C LYS A 140 4.05 23.59 9.82
N TYR A 141 2.79 23.67 10.27
CA TYR A 141 1.71 22.86 9.69
C TYR A 141 1.51 23.09 8.20
N LYS A 142 1.65 24.34 7.72
CA LYS A 142 1.62 24.66 6.28
C LYS A 142 2.63 23.83 5.47
N HIS A 143 3.83 23.61 5.99
CA HIS A 143 4.87 22.81 5.32
C HIS A 143 4.56 21.32 5.39
N PHE A 144 4.14 20.84 6.56
CA PHE A 144 3.65 19.47 6.77
C PHE A 144 2.53 19.14 5.77
N LYS A 145 1.48 19.95 5.73
CA LYS A 145 0.32 19.81 4.83
C LYS A 145 0.73 19.79 3.36
N ARG A 146 1.53 20.77 2.93
CA ARG A 146 1.99 20.84 1.54
C ARG A 146 2.77 19.60 1.13
N TYR A 147 3.69 19.14 1.98
CA TYR A 147 4.57 18.02 1.67
C TYR A 147 3.82 16.69 1.65
N LEU A 148 3.03 16.39 2.68
CA LEU A 148 2.26 15.15 2.75
C LEU A 148 1.16 15.07 1.69
N ASN A 149 0.43 16.17 1.42
CA ASN A 149 -0.56 16.19 0.34
C ASN A 149 0.07 15.96 -1.03
N LYS A 150 1.27 16.50 -1.27
CA LYS A 150 2.02 16.23 -2.51
C LYS A 150 2.39 14.75 -2.63
N ALA A 151 2.84 14.13 -1.55
CA ALA A 151 3.16 12.70 -1.52
C ALA A 151 1.91 11.83 -1.75
N PHE A 152 0.79 12.15 -1.08
CA PHE A 152 -0.49 11.47 -1.25
C PHE A 152 -1.04 11.59 -2.68
N ARG A 153 -1.10 12.80 -3.24
CA ARG A 153 -1.60 13.01 -4.61
C ARG A 153 -0.76 12.26 -5.65
N ARG A 154 0.58 12.27 -5.50
CA ARG A 154 1.49 11.57 -6.43
C ARG A 154 1.36 10.06 -6.34
N SER A 155 1.28 9.51 -5.13
CA SER A 155 1.11 8.07 -4.93
C SER A 155 -0.27 7.59 -5.39
N ARG A 156 -1.34 8.33 -5.08
CA ARG A 156 -2.72 8.00 -5.49
C ARG A 156 -2.89 7.83 -7.00
N ARG A 157 -2.14 8.58 -7.81
CA ARG A 157 -2.15 8.43 -9.29
C ARG A 157 -1.73 7.04 -9.76
N LYS A 158 -0.96 6.31 -8.97
CA LYS A 158 -0.55 4.93 -9.28
C LYS A 158 -1.68 3.91 -9.13
N LYS A 159 -2.78 4.28 -8.45
CA LYS A 159 -3.99 3.45 -8.31
C LYS A 159 -3.67 2.06 -7.74
N ASP A 160 -2.82 2.03 -6.72
CA ASP A 160 -2.33 0.83 -6.05
C ASP A 160 -2.09 1.16 -4.56
N LEU A 161 -2.61 0.33 -3.68
CA LEU A 161 -2.57 0.54 -2.23
C LEU A 161 -1.14 0.46 -1.70
N MET A 162 -0.33 -0.46 -2.22
CA MET A 162 1.04 -0.74 -1.74
C MET A 162 2.00 0.43 -1.92
N VAL A 163 1.63 1.38 -2.77
CA VAL A 163 2.43 2.58 -3.05
C VAL A 163 1.76 3.84 -2.54
N LEU A 164 0.56 3.75 -1.96
CA LEU A 164 -0.17 4.88 -1.41
C LEU A 164 0.58 5.40 -0.19
N LYS A 165 0.82 6.71 -0.16
CA LYS A 165 1.66 7.35 0.86
C LYS A 165 0.89 8.45 1.56
N ALA A 166 1.23 8.66 2.84
CA ALA A 166 0.73 9.79 3.64
C ALA A 166 -0.81 9.91 3.64
N TYR A 167 -1.49 8.76 3.72
CA TYR A 167 -2.94 8.68 3.82
C TYR A 167 -3.36 8.22 5.21
N TRP A 168 -4.57 8.58 5.58
CA TRP A 168 -5.34 8.02 6.67
C TRP A 168 -6.42 7.12 6.08
N GLN A 169 -6.68 6.00 6.74
CA GLN A 169 -7.75 5.06 6.40
C GLN A 169 -8.78 5.07 7.51
N SER A 170 -10.07 5.17 7.15
CA SER A 170 -11.11 5.13 8.17
C SER A 170 -11.20 3.75 8.83
N PRO A 171 -11.23 3.68 10.18
CA PRO A 171 -11.53 2.45 10.91
C PRO A 171 -12.96 1.96 10.69
N GLU A 172 -13.88 2.86 10.34
CA GLU A 172 -15.29 2.55 10.13
C GLU A 172 -15.59 2.18 8.67
N ASN A 173 -14.75 2.64 7.74
CA ASN A 173 -14.87 2.35 6.32
C ASN A 173 -13.50 2.08 5.70
N ASN A 174 -13.24 0.80 5.48
CA ASN A 174 -11.96 0.29 4.99
C ASN A 174 -11.67 0.68 3.51
N THR A 175 -12.62 1.30 2.81
CA THR A 175 -12.43 1.87 1.46
C THR A 175 -12.22 3.40 1.45
N LEU A 176 -12.35 4.06 2.60
CA LEU A 176 -12.23 5.51 2.72
C LEU A 176 -10.79 5.93 3.06
N GLN A 177 -10.02 6.22 2.00
CA GLN A 177 -8.68 6.82 2.13
C GLN A 177 -8.69 8.33 1.85
N THR A 178 -8.16 9.12 2.81
CA THR A 178 -7.90 10.55 2.62
C THR A 178 -6.48 10.92 3.01
N SER A 179 -6.05 12.15 2.72
CA SER A 179 -4.73 12.61 3.17
C SER A 179 -4.69 12.76 4.69
N ILE A 180 -3.54 12.52 5.32
CA ILE A 180 -3.36 12.73 6.76
C ILE A 180 -3.75 14.15 7.16
N SER A 181 -3.38 15.15 6.36
CA SER A 181 -3.70 16.54 6.66
C SER A 181 -5.21 16.78 6.69
N THR A 182 -5.94 16.23 5.73
CA THR A 182 -7.42 16.28 5.72
C THR A 182 -8.01 15.56 6.92
N ALA A 183 -7.48 14.39 7.29
CA ALA A 183 -7.93 13.66 8.47
C ALA A 183 -7.68 14.43 9.79
N LEU A 184 -6.53 15.11 9.92
CA LEU A 184 -6.24 15.97 11.08
C LEU A 184 -7.20 17.16 11.15
N GLU A 185 -7.44 17.85 10.02
CA GLU A 185 -8.35 19.00 9.94
C GLU A 185 -9.80 18.60 10.23
N SER A 186 -10.22 17.42 9.79
CA SER A 186 -11.55 16.87 10.05
C SER A 186 -11.66 16.07 11.34
N ARG A 187 -10.66 16.17 12.24
CA ARG A 187 -10.65 15.56 13.57
C ARG A 187 -10.85 14.04 13.57
N LYS A 188 -10.36 13.33 12.56
CA LYS A 188 -10.50 11.87 12.42
C LYS A 188 -9.46 11.05 13.20
N PHE A 189 -8.91 11.64 14.26
CA PHE A 189 -8.01 11.00 15.20
C PHE A 189 -8.54 11.17 16.60
N THR A 190 -8.44 10.12 17.41
CA THR A 190 -8.70 10.23 18.85
C THR A 190 -7.54 10.99 19.48
N ALA A 191 -7.84 12.10 20.16
CA ALA A 191 -6.84 13.02 20.68
C ALA A 191 -7.20 13.47 22.10
N LYS A 192 -6.19 13.75 22.92
CA LYS A 192 -6.34 14.32 24.26
C LYS A 192 -5.81 15.75 24.29
N ILE A 193 -6.56 16.70 24.84
CA ILE A 193 -6.05 18.05 25.11
C ILE A 193 -5.06 17.98 26.27
N LEU A 194 -3.81 18.36 26.02
CA LEU A 194 -2.75 18.40 27.03
C LEU A 194 -2.75 19.72 27.79
N LYS A 195 -2.82 20.83 27.05
CA LYS A 195 -2.63 22.19 27.57
C LYS A 195 -3.51 23.17 26.80
N THR A 196 -3.89 24.25 27.46
CA THR A 196 -4.59 25.40 26.89
C THR A 196 -3.96 26.69 27.41
N GLU A 197 -3.93 27.75 26.61
CA GLU A 197 -3.54 29.12 27.04
C GLU A 197 -4.54 30.12 26.49
N GLY A 198 -4.89 31.15 27.27
CA GLY A 198 -5.86 32.18 26.85
C GLY A 198 -7.31 31.69 26.79
N LEU A 199 -7.64 30.61 27.50
CA LEU A 199 -9.01 30.13 27.70
C LEU A 199 -9.45 30.34 29.14
N GLU A 200 -10.71 30.73 29.32
CA GLU A 200 -11.39 30.66 30.61
C GLU A 200 -11.46 29.22 31.12
N ALA A 201 -11.35 29.05 32.44
CA ALA A 201 -11.28 27.73 33.08
C ALA A 201 -12.47 26.83 32.73
N GLN A 202 -13.69 27.37 32.72
CA GLN A 202 -14.90 26.64 32.36
C GLN A 202 -14.88 26.15 30.91
N THR A 203 -14.45 27.02 29.98
CA THR A 203 -14.31 26.65 28.56
C THR A 203 -13.23 25.59 28.36
N ALA A 204 -12.10 25.72 29.07
CA ALA A 204 -11.03 24.74 29.04
C ALA A 204 -11.48 23.36 29.58
N ALA A 205 -12.24 23.35 30.68
CA ALA A 205 -12.81 22.13 31.26
C ALA A 205 -13.79 21.46 30.29
N LYS A 206 -14.71 22.24 29.71
CA LYS A 206 -15.67 21.75 28.70
C LYS A 206 -14.98 21.14 27.48
N LEU A 207 -13.92 21.77 26.98
CA LEU A 207 -13.16 21.25 25.83
C LEU A 207 -12.43 19.93 26.15
N LYS A 208 -12.00 19.74 27.40
CA LYS A 208 -11.34 18.50 27.83
C LYS A 208 -12.33 17.33 27.98
N THR A 209 -13.60 17.62 28.26
CA THR A 209 -14.66 16.62 28.42
C THR A 209 -15.48 16.39 27.15
N GLU A 210 -15.39 17.28 26.15
CA GLU A 210 -16.04 17.13 24.85
C GLU A 210 -15.66 15.80 24.18
N SER A 211 -16.66 15.02 23.79
CA SER A 211 -16.45 13.74 23.12
C SER A 211 -15.79 13.97 21.75
N GLY A 212 -14.51 13.61 21.65
CA GLY A 212 -13.76 13.64 20.40
C GLY A 212 -14.20 12.53 19.42
N TYR A 213 -13.38 12.28 18.41
CA TYR A 213 -13.61 11.16 17.50
C TYR A 213 -13.51 9.82 18.23
N GLN A 214 -14.65 9.13 18.31
CA GLN A 214 -14.87 7.84 18.94
C GLN A 214 -15.49 6.90 17.89
N PRO A 215 -14.71 6.39 16.93
CA PRO A 215 -15.24 5.48 15.92
C PRO A 215 -15.74 4.22 16.60
N LYS A 216 -16.91 3.73 16.17
CA LYS A 216 -17.36 2.40 16.57
C LYS A 216 -16.33 1.41 16.05
N SER A 217 -15.70 0.65 16.95
CA SER A 217 -14.83 -0.45 16.52
C SER A 217 -15.68 -1.39 15.68
N PRO A 218 -15.37 -1.64 14.40
CA PRO A 218 -16.05 -2.72 13.71
C PRO A 218 -15.77 -3.99 14.51
N MET A 219 -16.81 -4.69 14.96
CA MET A 219 -16.70 -6.02 15.58
C MET A 219 -16.13 -7.08 14.61
N SER A 220 -15.74 -6.68 13.40
CA SER A 220 -15.20 -7.55 12.36
C SER A 220 -13.84 -8.11 12.78
N LYS A 221 -13.85 -9.35 13.27
CA LYS A 221 -12.70 -10.22 13.50
C LYS A 221 -12.00 -10.64 12.17
N ALA A 222 -12.24 -9.95 11.06
CA ALA A 222 -12.00 -10.47 9.73
C ALA A 222 -11.15 -9.51 8.88
N ILE A 223 -9.88 -9.87 8.74
CA ILE A 223 -8.87 -9.29 7.85
C ILE A 223 -8.48 -7.87 8.26
N PHE A 224 -7.50 -7.86 9.16
CA PHE A 224 -6.65 -6.72 9.38
C PHE A 224 -6.15 -6.24 8.01
N GLN A 225 -6.40 -4.95 7.73
CA GLN A 225 -5.95 -4.18 6.57
C GLN A 225 -6.77 -4.38 5.29
N ALA A 226 -7.57 -3.37 4.97
CA ALA A 226 -8.33 -3.31 3.73
C ALA A 226 -7.40 -3.45 2.52
N PRO A 227 -7.59 -4.45 1.64
CA PRO A 227 -6.83 -4.53 0.40
C PRO A 227 -7.33 -3.56 -0.68
N TRP A 228 -8.41 -2.83 -0.40
CA TRP A 228 -9.16 -2.04 -1.37
C TRP A 228 -8.79 -0.56 -1.34
N ILE A 229 -8.34 -0.03 -2.49
CA ILE A 229 -8.19 1.40 -2.73
C ILE A 229 -9.32 1.92 -3.64
N LYS A 230 -9.90 3.06 -3.29
CA LYS A 230 -10.89 3.73 -4.14
C LYS A 230 -10.23 4.47 -5.30
N ILE A 231 -10.42 3.96 -6.53
CA ILE A 231 -9.82 4.48 -7.76
C ILE A 231 -10.62 5.67 -8.32
N ASN A 232 -11.94 5.58 -8.29
CA ASN A 232 -12.89 6.64 -8.67
C ASN A 232 -14.16 6.52 -7.81
N LYS A 233 -15.24 7.26 -8.13
CA LYS A 233 -16.48 7.23 -7.34
C LYS A 233 -17.10 5.83 -7.21
N GLN A 234 -16.95 4.99 -8.23
CA GLN A 234 -17.66 3.72 -8.42
C GLN A 234 -16.73 2.50 -8.49
N THR A 235 -15.40 2.66 -8.41
CA THR A 235 -14.46 1.55 -8.60
C THR A 235 -13.52 1.41 -7.41
N LEU A 236 -13.54 0.23 -6.81
CA LEU A 236 -12.55 -0.23 -5.84
C LEU A 236 -11.56 -1.14 -6.53
N ARG A 237 -10.32 -1.16 -6.03
CA ARG A 237 -9.28 -2.03 -6.55
C ARG A 237 -8.46 -2.67 -5.44
N ALA A 238 -8.20 -3.97 -5.56
CA ALA A 238 -7.26 -4.70 -4.73
C ALA A 238 -6.20 -5.39 -5.59
N THR A 239 -4.94 -5.38 -5.15
CA THR A 239 -3.85 -6.07 -5.85
C THR A 239 -3.70 -7.47 -5.27
N ALA A 240 -3.62 -8.49 -6.11
CA ALA A 240 -3.48 -9.89 -5.69
C ALA A 240 -2.51 -10.67 -6.59
N ARG A 241 -1.94 -11.72 -6.03
CA ARG A 241 -1.12 -12.73 -6.71
C ARG A 241 -1.80 -14.08 -6.54
N TYR A 242 -2.02 -14.77 -7.64
CA TYR A 242 -2.59 -16.10 -7.67
C TYR A 242 -1.56 -17.08 -8.21
N GLN A 243 -1.42 -18.23 -7.57
CA GLN A 243 -0.68 -19.35 -8.12
C GLN A 243 -1.65 -20.28 -8.85
N ILE A 244 -1.21 -20.75 -10.01
CA ILE A 244 -1.87 -21.78 -10.81
C ILE A 244 -0.91 -22.96 -10.86
N ASP A 245 -1.38 -24.10 -10.39
CA ASP A 245 -0.73 -25.38 -10.62
C ASP A 245 -1.28 -25.98 -11.92
N LEU A 246 -0.45 -26.04 -12.95
CA LEU A 246 -0.84 -26.51 -14.28
C LEU A 246 -1.02 -28.03 -14.31
N GLU A 247 -0.36 -28.77 -13.42
CA GLU A 247 -0.51 -30.23 -13.31
C GLU A 247 -1.84 -30.66 -12.69
N ALA A 248 -2.50 -29.75 -11.95
CA ALA A 248 -3.84 -30.01 -11.45
C ALA A 248 -4.79 -30.40 -12.59
N LYS A 249 -5.57 -31.48 -12.41
CA LYS A 249 -6.51 -32.00 -13.43
C LYS A 249 -7.42 -30.91 -14.02
N THR A 250 -7.90 -29.98 -13.19
CA THR A 250 -8.73 -28.84 -13.60
C THR A 250 -8.04 -27.84 -14.54
N ASN A 251 -6.72 -27.85 -14.59
CA ASN A 251 -5.89 -26.98 -15.42
C ASN A 251 -5.25 -27.73 -16.60
N ALA A 252 -5.60 -29.00 -16.83
CA ALA A 252 -5.03 -29.84 -17.89
C ALA A 252 -5.11 -29.20 -19.29
N ALA A 253 -6.20 -28.48 -19.59
CA ALA A 253 -6.37 -27.75 -20.85
C ALA A 253 -5.35 -26.62 -21.05
N LEU A 254 -4.83 -26.02 -19.97
CA LEU A 254 -3.75 -25.03 -20.04
C LEU A 254 -2.37 -25.69 -20.11
N TYR A 255 -2.19 -26.85 -19.45
CA TYR A 255 -0.89 -27.51 -19.35
C TYR A 255 -0.53 -28.34 -20.57
N GLN A 256 -1.49 -29.12 -21.08
CA GLN A 256 -1.33 -30.04 -22.21
C GLN A 256 -0.06 -30.91 -22.09
N LYS A 257 0.16 -31.51 -20.91
CA LYS A 257 1.34 -32.33 -20.60
C LYS A 257 2.65 -31.62 -20.95
N GLY A 258 2.81 -30.37 -20.53
CA GLY A 258 3.98 -29.54 -20.82
C GLY A 258 4.02 -28.87 -22.20
N ASN A 259 3.09 -29.19 -23.10
CA ASN A 259 3.01 -28.58 -24.44
C ASN A 259 2.09 -27.36 -24.54
N GLY A 260 1.45 -26.96 -23.44
CA GLY A 260 0.46 -25.89 -23.39
C GLY A 260 1.06 -24.50 -23.21
N VAL A 261 0.47 -23.73 -22.30
CA VAL A 261 0.74 -22.29 -22.16
C VAL A 261 2.21 -21.96 -21.89
N MET A 262 2.92 -22.81 -21.13
CA MET A 262 4.31 -22.58 -20.74
C MET A 262 5.28 -22.73 -21.92
N LYS A 263 5.12 -23.80 -22.72
CA LYS A 263 5.88 -23.99 -23.96
C LYS A 263 5.69 -22.80 -24.91
N VAL A 264 4.44 -22.36 -25.11
CA VAL A 264 4.14 -21.24 -26.00
C VAL A 264 4.74 -19.93 -25.47
N ILE A 265 4.73 -19.68 -24.15
CA ILE A 265 5.39 -18.51 -23.56
C ILE A 265 6.91 -18.58 -23.78
N LEU A 266 7.56 -19.72 -23.52
CA LEU A 266 9.00 -19.91 -23.73
C LEU A 266 9.40 -19.67 -25.19
N GLU A 267 8.62 -20.17 -26.15
CA GLU A 267 8.83 -19.87 -27.56
C GLU A 267 8.71 -18.38 -27.87
N GLY A 268 7.74 -17.69 -27.26
CA GLY A 268 7.57 -16.25 -27.40
C GLY A 268 8.79 -15.47 -26.91
N ILE A 269 9.42 -15.93 -25.82
CA ILE A 269 10.68 -15.38 -25.31
C ILE A 269 11.83 -15.71 -26.26
N ARG A 270 11.95 -16.96 -26.72
CA ARG A 270 12.98 -17.40 -27.67
C ARG A 270 12.97 -16.60 -28.96
N LYS A 271 11.77 -16.27 -29.47
CA LYS A 271 11.53 -15.45 -30.68
C LYS A 271 11.59 -13.93 -30.41
N GLY A 272 11.89 -13.50 -29.17
CA GLY A 272 11.98 -12.09 -28.77
C GLY A 272 10.64 -11.33 -28.81
N LYS A 273 9.51 -12.03 -28.93
CA LYS A 273 8.16 -11.42 -28.97
C LYS A 273 7.62 -11.16 -27.57
N ILE A 274 8.06 -11.94 -26.58
CA ILE A 274 7.86 -11.69 -25.16
C ILE A 274 9.21 -11.29 -24.56
N LYS A 275 9.26 -10.15 -23.87
CA LYS A 275 10.50 -9.68 -23.23
C LYS A 275 10.49 -10.13 -21.77
N PRO A 276 11.50 -10.87 -21.29
CA PRO A 276 11.65 -11.18 -19.87
C PRO A 276 12.17 -9.96 -19.11
N TYR A 277 11.71 -9.80 -17.88
CA TYR A 277 12.19 -8.78 -16.94
C TYR A 277 12.58 -9.43 -15.63
N ALA A 278 13.58 -8.88 -14.95
CA ALA A 278 14.05 -9.37 -13.67
C ALA A 278 12.87 -9.37 -12.68
N TYR A 279 12.73 -10.48 -11.95
CA TYR A 279 11.75 -10.57 -10.88
C TYR A 279 12.03 -9.48 -9.84
N ALA A 280 10.95 -8.88 -9.34
CA ALA A 280 11.00 -7.95 -8.23
C ALA A 280 9.91 -8.37 -7.24
N SER A 281 10.29 -8.57 -5.97
CA SER A 281 9.35 -8.95 -4.91
C SER A 281 8.31 -7.85 -4.63
N THR A 282 8.64 -6.61 -4.98
CA THR A 282 7.76 -5.46 -4.81
C THR A 282 6.53 -5.54 -5.74
N PRO A 283 5.34 -5.17 -5.23
CA PRO A 283 4.14 -5.00 -6.06
C PRO A 283 4.29 -3.87 -7.09
N GLN A 284 5.31 -3.01 -6.97
CA GLN A 284 5.55 -1.94 -7.95
C GLN A 284 5.83 -2.49 -9.35
N LYS A 285 5.36 -1.73 -10.35
CA LYS A 285 5.66 -1.95 -11.78
C LYS A 285 7.11 -1.57 -12.09
N TYR A 286 8.05 -2.35 -11.58
CA TYR A 286 9.47 -2.18 -11.89
C TYR A 286 9.86 -3.24 -12.91
N PHE A 287 10.22 -2.82 -14.12
CA PHE A 287 10.54 -3.72 -15.23
C PHE A 287 11.99 -3.50 -15.69
N LYS A 288 12.95 -4.09 -14.97
CA LYS A 288 14.34 -4.16 -15.44
C LYS A 288 14.46 -5.29 -16.46
N ARG A 289 14.70 -4.95 -17.72
CA ARG A 289 14.77 -5.94 -18.81
C ARG A 289 15.92 -6.93 -18.55
N LEU A 290 15.64 -8.22 -18.74
CA LEU A 290 16.66 -9.25 -18.83
C LEU A 290 17.04 -9.47 -20.30
N ARG A 291 18.32 -9.76 -20.58
CA ARG A 291 18.70 -10.28 -21.90
C ARG A 291 18.10 -11.67 -22.07
N LYS A 292 17.94 -12.09 -23.33
CA LYS A 292 17.31 -13.37 -23.64
C LYS A 292 18.21 -14.51 -23.14
N GLU A 293 19.50 -14.36 -23.35
CA GLU A 293 20.57 -15.27 -22.96
C GLU A 293 20.59 -15.41 -21.44
N ASP A 294 20.60 -14.28 -20.70
CA ASP A 294 20.51 -14.26 -19.23
C ASP A 294 19.22 -14.89 -18.67
N PHE A 295 18.15 -14.96 -19.47
CA PHE A 295 16.92 -15.62 -19.05
C PHE A 295 17.03 -17.14 -19.23
N PHE A 296 17.54 -17.60 -20.38
CA PHE A 296 17.70 -19.03 -20.65
C PHE A 296 18.81 -19.67 -19.82
N SER A 297 19.87 -18.93 -19.49
CA SER A 297 20.91 -19.42 -18.56
C SER A 297 20.40 -19.65 -17.14
N LYS A 298 19.20 -19.14 -16.80
CA LYS A 298 18.52 -19.42 -15.53
C LYS A 298 17.54 -20.59 -15.62
N LEU A 299 17.36 -21.14 -16.82
CA LEU A 299 16.61 -22.36 -17.09
C LEU A 299 17.54 -23.55 -17.28
N SER A 300 18.77 -23.46 -16.75
CA SER A 300 19.77 -24.51 -16.75
C SER A 300 20.35 -24.59 -15.34
N TYR A 301 20.66 -25.79 -14.87
CA TYR A 301 21.30 -25.99 -13.57
C TYR A 301 22.31 -27.13 -13.65
N TYR A 302 23.31 -27.10 -12.77
CA TYR A 302 24.29 -28.18 -12.67
C TYR A 302 23.72 -29.32 -11.81
N GLU A 303 23.68 -30.51 -12.38
CA GLU A 303 23.19 -31.73 -11.74
C GLU A 303 24.39 -32.56 -11.29
N SER A 304 24.65 -32.60 -9.98
CA SER A 304 25.83 -33.30 -9.44
C SER A 304 25.82 -34.79 -9.71
N SER A 305 24.65 -35.40 -9.88
CA SER A 305 24.54 -36.84 -10.16
C SER A 305 25.01 -37.23 -11.57
N THR A 306 24.96 -36.31 -12.52
CA THR A 306 25.42 -36.52 -13.91
C THR A 306 26.67 -35.72 -14.27
N GLU A 307 27.17 -34.90 -13.34
CA GLU A 307 28.28 -33.96 -13.55
C GLU A 307 28.10 -33.05 -14.78
N ASP A 308 26.85 -32.70 -15.10
CA ASP A 308 26.52 -31.95 -16.33
C ASP A 308 25.50 -30.84 -16.06
N THR A 309 25.42 -29.89 -17.00
CA THR A 309 24.40 -28.83 -17.01
C THR A 309 23.14 -29.33 -17.70
N VAL A 310 22.05 -29.42 -16.94
CA VAL A 310 20.75 -29.87 -17.43
C VAL A 310 19.84 -28.67 -17.68
N ASP A 311 19.22 -28.65 -18.86
CA ASP A 311 18.21 -27.66 -19.24
C ASP A 311 16.83 -28.05 -18.68
N ILE A 312 16.21 -27.12 -17.94
CA ILE A 312 14.85 -27.22 -17.43
C ILE A 312 13.87 -27.14 -18.60
N GLN A 313 13.15 -28.23 -18.82
CA GLN A 313 12.18 -28.39 -19.89
C GLN A 313 10.84 -27.71 -19.57
N SER A 314 10.03 -27.46 -20.60
CA SER A 314 8.72 -26.82 -20.41
C SER A 314 7.73 -27.65 -19.58
N VAL A 315 7.93 -28.98 -19.54
CA VAL A 315 7.13 -29.91 -18.72
C VAL A 315 7.43 -29.74 -17.24
N GLU A 316 8.66 -29.42 -16.86
CA GLU A 316 9.04 -29.21 -15.46
C GLU A 316 8.52 -27.87 -14.91
N LEU A 317 8.13 -26.95 -15.80
CA LEU A 317 7.64 -25.61 -15.46
C LEU A 317 6.13 -25.61 -15.26
N HIS A 318 5.62 -26.44 -14.36
CA HIS A 318 4.18 -26.66 -14.17
C HIS A 318 3.48 -25.64 -13.24
N LYS A 319 4.13 -24.57 -12.81
CA LYS A 319 3.48 -23.52 -11.98
C LYS A 319 3.59 -22.14 -12.61
N LEU A 320 2.51 -21.39 -12.50
CA LEU A 320 2.38 -20.03 -13.02
C LEU A 320 1.86 -19.11 -11.92
N GLU A 321 2.46 -17.94 -11.73
CA GLU A 321 1.93 -16.94 -10.79
C GLU A 321 1.38 -15.73 -11.56
N LEU A 322 0.07 -15.48 -11.42
CA LEU A 322 -0.62 -14.35 -12.01
C LEU A 322 -0.66 -13.19 -11.02
N VAL A 323 -0.17 -12.02 -11.41
CA VAL A 323 -0.26 -10.80 -10.62
C VAL A 323 -1.19 -9.82 -11.31
N GLY A 324 -2.15 -9.29 -10.56
CA GLY A 324 -3.18 -8.44 -11.14
C GLY A 324 -4.00 -7.70 -10.11
N TYR A 325 -5.13 -7.19 -10.60
CA TYR A 325 -6.03 -6.36 -9.84
C TYR A 325 -7.44 -6.94 -9.84
N TRP A 326 -8.02 -7.12 -8.67
CA TRP A 326 -9.47 -7.17 -8.57
C TRP A 326 -10.02 -5.77 -8.71
N GLU A 327 -10.95 -5.57 -9.63
CA GLU A 327 -11.73 -4.35 -9.75
C GLU A 327 -13.20 -4.65 -9.48
N ILE A 328 -13.79 -3.86 -8.59
CA ILE A 328 -15.20 -3.97 -8.23
C ILE A 328 -15.87 -2.67 -8.58
N ASN A 329 -16.92 -2.76 -9.39
CA ASN A 329 -17.85 -1.65 -9.57
C ASN A 329 -18.82 -1.63 -8.38
N THR A 330 -18.79 -0.59 -7.56
CA THR A 330 -19.61 -0.48 -6.35
C THR A 330 -21.09 -0.27 -6.62
N GLN A 331 -21.48 0.12 -7.83
CA GLN A 331 -22.89 0.25 -8.22
C GLN A 331 -23.45 -1.07 -8.72
N THR A 332 -22.75 -1.73 -9.65
CA THR A 332 -23.24 -2.99 -10.24
C THR A 332 -22.83 -4.23 -9.46
N GLN A 333 -21.95 -4.07 -8.46
CA GLN A 333 -21.32 -5.15 -7.67
C GLN A 333 -20.57 -6.19 -8.52
N LYS A 334 -20.35 -5.89 -9.82
CA LYS A 334 -19.57 -6.76 -10.69
C LYS A 334 -18.09 -6.65 -10.34
N SER A 335 -17.48 -7.81 -10.10
CA SER A 335 -16.05 -7.96 -9.82
C SER A 335 -15.34 -8.64 -10.99
N ASN A 336 -14.16 -8.19 -11.38
CA ASN A 336 -13.29 -8.93 -12.28
C ASN A 336 -11.83 -8.87 -11.88
N PHE A 337 -11.11 -9.96 -12.12
CA PHE A 337 -9.66 -10.01 -11.94
C PHE A 337 -8.98 -9.67 -13.27
N LYS A 338 -8.24 -8.55 -13.28
CA LYS A 338 -7.44 -8.10 -14.42
C LYS A 338 -5.99 -8.49 -14.21
N ILE A 339 -5.52 -9.46 -14.98
CA ILE A 339 -4.12 -9.88 -14.98
C ILE A 339 -3.27 -8.74 -15.55
N GLU A 340 -2.18 -8.41 -14.86
CA GLU A 340 -1.25 -7.38 -15.28
C GLU A 340 0.12 -7.96 -15.65
N ARG A 341 0.56 -8.95 -14.89
CA ARG A 341 1.85 -9.61 -15.02
C ARG A 341 1.72 -11.10 -14.80
N ILE A 342 2.66 -11.81 -15.38
CA ILE A 342 2.89 -13.23 -15.12
C ILE A 342 4.28 -13.35 -14.54
N HIS A 343 4.41 -13.97 -13.38
CA HIS A 343 5.69 -14.39 -12.83
C HIS A 343 5.97 -15.80 -13.31
N PHE A 344 7.11 -15.94 -13.96
CA PHE A 344 7.66 -17.18 -14.44
C PHE A 344 8.51 -17.79 -13.34
N LEU A 345 8.26 -19.05 -12.99
CA LEU A 345 8.85 -19.67 -11.81
C LEU A 345 9.23 -21.12 -12.07
N ILE A 346 10.31 -21.56 -11.42
CA ILE A 346 10.70 -22.96 -11.31
C ILE A 346 10.03 -23.51 -10.03
N PRO A 347 9.23 -24.57 -10.11
CA PRO A 347 8.61 -25.19 -8.96
C PRO A 347 9.61 -25.66 -7.90
N LYS A 348 9.16 -25.71 -6.63
CA LYS A 348 9.88 -26.34 -5.52
C LYS A 348 10.23 -27.79 -5.88
N GLY A 349 11.48 -28.18 -5.67
CA GLY A 349 11.94 -29.57 -5.86
C GLY A 349 12.35 -29.93 -7.29
N THR A 350 12.33 -28.99 -8.24
CA THR A 350 12.87 -29.21 -9.59
C THR A 350 14.39 -29.39 -9.58
N ASN A 351 15.10 -28.66 -8.71
CA ASN A 351 16.56 -28.81 -8.53
C ASN A 351 16.99 -28.33 -7.14
N ALA A 352 18.29 -28.44 -6.84
CA ALA A 352 18.87 -28.00 -5.57
C ALA A 352 18.57 -26.52 -5.22
N GLN A 353 18.51 -25.63 -6.22
CA GLN A 353 18.19 -24.22 -5.98
C GLN A 353 16.73 -23.98 -5.59
N THR A 354 15.83 -24.93 -5.89
CA THR A 354 14.41 -24.84 -5.56
C THR A 354 13.98 -25.78 -4.43
N GLU A 355 14.91 -26.39 -3.70
CA GLU A 355 14.61 -27.30 -2.60
C GLU A 355 13.72 -26.64 -1.52
N PHE A 356 14.01 -25.39 -1.17
CA PHE A 356 13.30 -24.66 -0.12
C PHE A 356 12.09 -23.87 -0.60
N GLY A 357 11.81 -23.83 -1.92
CA GLY A 357 10.63 -23.14 -2.44
C GLY A 357 10.65 -22.87 -3.94
N ASN A 358 9.54 -22.35 -4.45
CA ASN A 358 9.44 -21.94 -5.85
C ASN A 358 10.40 -20.78 -6.15
N LEU A 359 11.25 -20.92 -7.17
CA LEU A 359 12.18 -19.88 -7.59
C LEU A 359 11.55 -19.01 -8.68
N ARG A 360 11.38 -17.71 -8.41
CA ARG A 360 10.84 -16.75 -9.37
C ARG A 360 11.96 -16.21 -10.27
N LEU A 361 11.97 -16.66 -11.52
CA LEU A 361 13.02 -16.34 -12.48
C LEU A 361 12.86 -14.94 -13.09
N ALA A 362 11.65 -14.66 -13.55
CA ALA A 362 11.35 -13.46 -14.31
C ALA A 362 9.88 -13.06 -14.14
N GLN A 363 9.59 -11.82 -14.50
CA GLN A 363 8.24 -11.33 -14.69
C GLN A 363 8.02 -10.92 -16.14
N LEU A 364 6.82 -11.16 -16.64
CA LEU A 364 6.41 -10.91 -18.01
C LEU A 364 5.25 -9.90 -17.99
N LYS A 365 5.26 -8.93 -18.91
CA LYS A 365 4.12 -8.03 -19.11
C LYS A 365 2.98 -8.83 -19.75
N TYR A 366 1.82 -8.90 -19.10
CA TYR A 366 0.70 -9.69 -19.60
C TYR A 366 0.23 -9.22 -20.98
N THR A 367 0.31 -7.91 -21.27
CA THR A 367 -0.03 -7.37 -22.61
C THR A 367 0.82 -7.97 -23.74
N GLN A 368 2.10 -8.24 -23.50
CA GLN A 368 2.98 -8.88 -24.48
C GLN A 368 2.64 -10.36 -24.63
N VAL A 369 2.36 -11.03 -23.51
CA VAL A 369 1.93 -12.43 -23.49
C VAL A 369 0.62 -12.60 -24.27
N VAL A 370 -0.40 -11.77 -23.99
CA VAL A 370 -1.70 -11.79 -24.70
C VAL A 370 -1.52 -11.61 -26.20
N SER A 371 -0.74 -10.61 -26.63
CA SER A 371 -0.49 -10.36 -28.04
C SER A 371 0.13 -11.58 -28.73
N TYR A 372 1.12 -12.22 -28.10
CA TYR A 372 1.76 -13.40 -28.66
C TYR A 372 0.85 -14.63 -28.67
N LEU A 373 0.17 -14.94 -27.56
CA LEU A 373 -0.74 -16.08 -27.45
C LEU A 373 -1.90 -16.00 -28.47
N ASN A 374 -2.51 -14.83 -28.64
CA ASN A 374 -3.55 -14.62 -29.65
C ASN A 374 -3.01 -14.82 -31.07
N LYS A 375 -1.79 -14.34 -31.35
CA LYS A 375 -1.16 -14.53 -32.66
C LYS A 375 -0.83 -16.00 -32.92
N SER A 376 -0.33 -16.72 -31.92
CA SER A 376 -0.05 -18.16 -32.02
C SER A 376 -1.32 -18.97 -32.24
N TYR A 377 -2.39 -18.68 -31.50
CA TYR A 377 -3.70 -19.30 -31.70
C TYR A 377 -4.24 -19.10 -33.14
N ARG A 378 -4.21 -17.87 -33.67
CA ARG A 378 -4.64 -17.60 -35.05
C ARG A 378 -3.83 -18.38 -36.08
N LYS A 379 -2.52 -18.54 -35.85
CA LYS A 379 -1.66 -19.34 -36.74
C LYS A 379 -2.01 -20.83 -36.67
N ALA A 380 -2.22 -21.37 -35.47
CA ALA A 380 -2.57 -22.76 -35.26
C ALA A 380 -3.95 -23.08 -35.86
N SER A 381 -4.94 -22.21 -35.63
CA SER A 381 -6.28 -22.31 -36.21
C SER A 381 -6.26 -22.32 -37.74
N LYS A 382 -5.47 -21.45 -38.38
CA LYS A 382 -5.29 -21.46 -39.85
C LYS A 382 -4.64 -22.74 -40.38
N LYS A 383 -3.82 -23.41 -39.57
CA LYS A 383 -3.16 -24.68 -39.92
C LYS A 383 -3.97 -25.92 -39.53
N GLY A 384 -5.12 -25.76 -38.89
CA GLY A 384 -5.90 -26.88 -38.36
C GLY A 384 -5.23 -27.62 -37.17
N THR A 385 -4.23 -27.02 -36.52
CA THR A 385 -3.51 -27.64 -35.39
C THR A 385 -4.07 -27.17 -34.05
N ASN A 386 -3.97 -28.01 -33.01
CA ASN A 386 -4.33 -27.64 -31.63
C ASN A 386 -3.21 -26.92 -30.85
N GLU A 387 -2.09 -26.60 -31.49
CA GLU A 387 -1.01 -25.84 -30.85
C GLU A 387 -1.53 -24.47 -30.34
N ALA A 388 -1.04 -24.02 -29.18
CA ALA A 388 -1.42 -22.75 -28.59
C ALA A 388 -2.94 -22.51 -28.40
N THR A 389 -3.72 -23.59 -28.36
CA THR A 389 -5.18 -23.57 -28.28
C THR A 389 -5.62 -24.15 -26.94
N TRP A 390 -6.43 -23.39 -26.20
CA TRP A 390 -7.20 -23.92 -25.09
C TRP A 390 -8.45 -24.59 -25.64
N VAL A 391 -8.71 -25.81 -25.21
CA VAL A 391 -9.90 -26.59 -25.57
C VAL A 391 -10.70 -26.81 -24.30
N ASN A 392 -12.00 -26.54 -24.33
CA ASN A 392 -12.86 -26.75 -23.17
C ASN A 392 -12.94 -28.27 -22.86
N PRO A 393 -12.56 -28.70 -21.64
CA PRO A 393 -12.66 -30.11 -21.23
C PRO A 393 -14.06 -30.70 -21.33
N GLU A 394 -15.10 -29.86 -21.20
CA GLU A 394 -16.51 -30.26 -21.22
C GLU A 394 -17.11 -30.17 -22.64
N ASN A 395 -16.51 -29.38 -23.53
CA ASN A 395 -16.99 -29.17 -24.89
C ASN A 395 -15.83 -28.93 -25.88
N ASN A 396 -15.37 -29.99 -26.54
CA ASN A 396 -14.22 -29.93 -27.46
C ASN A 396 -14.42 -29.01 -28.69
N ALA A 397 -15.66 -28.60 -28.99
CA ALA A 397 -15.95 -27.61 -30.02
C ALA A 397 -15.64 -26.18 -29.56
N GLU A 398 -15.72 -25.91 -28.25
CA GLU A 398 -15.32 -24.62 -27.70
C GLU A 398 -13.79 -24.54 -27.61
N ARG A 399 -13.21 -23.73 -28.48
CA ARG A 399 -11.76 -23.49 -28.57
C ARG A 399 -11.46 -22.00 -28.51
N MET A 400 -10.41 -21.64 -27.81
CA MET A 400 -9.95 -20.25 -27.74
C MET A 400 -8.44 -20.18 -27.50
N SER A 401 -7.87 -19.00 -27.60
CA SER A 401 -6.47 -18.81 -27.21
C SER A 401 -6.28 -19.00 -25.70
N PHE A 402 -5.08 -19.41 -25.28
CA PHE A 402 -4.72 -19.41 -23.85
C PHE A 402 -4.91 -18.03 -23.19
N ALA A 403 -4.70 -16.94 -23.91
CA ALA A 403 -4.93 -15.59 -23.39
C ALA A 403 -6.41 -15.31 -23.08
N GLN A 404 -7.33 -15.79 -23.92
CA GLN A 404 -8.77 -15.67 -23.67
C GLN A 404 -9.19 -16.52 -22.47
N ALA A 405 -8.70 -17.76 -22.37
CA ALA A 405 -8.97 -18.62 -21.22
C ALA A 405 -8.48 -17.99 -19.90
N LEU A 406 -7.25 -17.45 -19.88
CA LEU A 406 -6.70 -16.74 -18.72
C LEU A 406 -7.48 -15.46 -18.39
N THR A 407 -7.98 -14.73 -19.39
CA THR A 407 -8.75 -13.51 -19.17
C THR A 407 -10.17 -13.80 -18.66
N LYS A 408 -10.77 -14.90 -19.14
CA LYS A 408 -12.08 -15.37 -18.69
C LYS A 408 -12.05 -16.06 -17.32
N GLY A 409 -10.87 -16.41 -16.80
CA GLY A 409 -10.76 -17.11 -15.52
C GLY A 409 -10.97 -18.61 -15.61
N LEU A 410 -10.78 -19.23 -16.79
CA LEU A 410 -11.00 -20.67 -17.03
C LEU A 410 -9.81 -21.51 -16.53
N TYR A 411 -9.55 -21.41 -15.22
CA TYR A 411 -8.49 -22.12 -14.51
C TYR A 411 -8.74 -22.12 -13.01
N LYS A 412 -8.27 -23.17 -12.34
CA LYS A 412 -8.19 -23.25 -10.89
C LYS A 412 -6.95 -22.53 -10.40
N LYS A 413 -7.13 -21.68 -9.38
CA LYS A 413 -6.10 -20.83 -8.80
C LYS A 413 -6.19 -20.84 -7.28
N GLN A 414 -5.08 -20.51 -6.63
CA GLN A 414 -4.98 -20.31 -5.19
C GLN A 414 -4.37 -18.95 -4.92
N LEU A 415 -4.95 -18.18 -4.01
CA LEU A 415 -4.42 -16.88 -3.62
C LEU A 415 -3.06 -17.06 -2.95
N ASN A 416 -1.98 -16.57 -3.56
CA ASN A 416 -0.64 -16.66 -2.96
C ASN A 416 -0.30 -15.45 -2.09
N TRP A 417 -0.81 -14.28 -2.47
CA TRP A 417 -0.56 -13.02 -1.76
C TRP A 417 -1.61 -12.00 -2.15
N PHE A 418 -1.89 -11.05 -1.26
CA PHE A 418 -2.70 -9.88 -1.57
C PHE A 418 -2.10 -8.64 -0.92
N ALA A 419 -2.34 -7.49 -1.54
CA ALA A 419 -1.84 -6.22 -1.03
C ALA A 419 -2.49 -5.89 0.32
N ASN A 420 -1.66 -5.70 1.32
CA ASN A 420 -2.02 -5.09 2.58
C ASN A 420 -0.93 -4.06 2.97
N GLN A 421 -1.24 -3.18 3.90
CA GLN A 421 -0.40 -2.01 4.19
C GLN A 421 0.95 -2.34 4.83
N GLN A 422 1.05 -3.48 5.53
CA GLN A 422 2.28 -3.95 6.17
C GLN A 422 3.03 -4.98 5.31
N ASP A 423 2.53 -5.32 4.12
CA ASP A 423 3.05 -6.39 3.25
C ASP A 423 3.21 -7.76 3.95
N LEU A 424 2.50 -7.98 5.06
CA LEU A 424 2.63 -9.23 5.85
C LEU A 424 1.88 -10.41 5.22
N GLY A 425 1.16 -10.16 4.12
CA GLY A 425 0.53 -11.19 3.29
C GLY A 425 -0.47 -12.09 4.03
N LEU A 426 -0.52 -13.36 3.62
CA LEU A 426 -1.38 -14.41 4.20
C LEU A 426 -0.86 -14.96 5.53
N LEU A 427 0.45 -14.88 5.79
CA LEU A 427 1.06 -15.42 7.01
C LEU A 427 0.59 -14.64 8.23
N SER A 428 0.62 -13.30 8.20
CA SER A 428 0.04 -12.51 9.30
C SER A 428 -1.45 -12.77 9.48
N LEU A 429 -2.21 -13.02 8.40
CA LEU A 429 -3.62 -13.40 8.56
C LEU A 429 -3.77 -14.71 9.35
N TYR A 430 -2.93 -15.69 9.04
CA TYR A 430 -2.90 -16.97 9.74
C TYR A 430 -2.44 -16.81 11.20
N ASP A 431 -1.34 -16.11 11.45
CA ASP A 431 -0.78 -15.93 12.78
C ASP A 431 -1.70 -15.07 13.68
N ASP A 432 -2.18 -13.93 13.18
CA ASP A 432 -2.98 -12.98 13.97
C ASP A 432 -4.39 -13.48 14.30
N LEU A 433 -5.01 -14.24 13.39
CA LEU A 433 -6.35 -14.81 13.61
C LEU A 433 -6.32 -16.22 14.20
N GLY A 434 -5.29 -17.01 13.87
CA GLY A 434 -5.05 -18.33 14.44
C GLY A 434 -4.82 -18.24 15.94
N GLN A 435 -3.89 -17.38 16.38
CA GLN A 435 -3.53 -17.26 17.80
C GLN A 435 -4.62 -16.65 18.68
N LYS A 436 -5.44 -15.74 18.13
CA LYS A 436 -6.45 -15.04 18.95
C LYS A 436 -7.73 -15.84 19.13
N LYS A 437 -8.03 -16.83 18.26
CA LYS A 437 -9.39 -17.42 18.16
C LYS A 437 -9.50 -18.87 17.69
N ASN A 438 -8.39 -19.59 17.41
CA ASN A 438 -8.46 -20.88 16.70
C ASN A 438 -9.30 -20.78 15.39
N ALA A 439 -9.26 -19.62 14.73
CA ALA A 439 -10.16 -19.32 13.61
C ALA A 439 -9.85 -20.15 12.35
N PHE A 440 -8.63 -20.69 12.25
CA PHE A 440 -8.17 -21.50 11.13
C PHE A 440 -7.44 -22.73 11.68
N SER A 441 -7.76 -23.91 11.13
CA SER A 441 -7.07 -25.14 11.52
C SER A 441 -5.68 -25.26 10.88
N ASN A 442 -5.48 -24.60 9.73
CA ASN A 442 -4.23 -24.60 8.98
C ASN A 442 -4.14 -23.37 8.06
N PHE A 443 -2.96 -23.17 7.44
CA PHE A 443 -2.71 -22.05 6.53
C PHE A 443 -3.65 -22.05 5.29
N ASN A 444 -4.04 -23.22 4.78
CA ASN A 444 -4.92 -23.29 3.61
C ASN A 444 -6.32 -22.75 3.91
N ASP A 445 -6.80 -22.88 5.15
CA ASP A 445 -8.08 -22.29 5.55
C ASP A 445 -8.01 -20.76 5.56
N ALA A 446 -6.93 -20.19 6.10
CA ALA A 446 -6.69 -18.75 6.05
C ALA A 446 -6.59 -18.24 4.60
N GLN A 447 -5.92 -19.00 3.74
CA GLN A 447 -5.81 -18.71 2.30
C GLN A 447 -7.17 -18.72 1.60
N LYS A 448 -7.98 -19.77 1.81
CA LYS A 448 -9.34 -19.88 1.26
C LYS A 448 -10.21 -18.73 1.74
N TYR A 449 -10.16 -18.42 3.03
CA TYR A 449 -10.91 -17.33 3.63
C TYR A 449 -10.56 -15.98 3.00
N ALA A 450 -9.26 -15.66 2.87
CA ALA A 450 -8.81 -14.44 2.21
C ALA A 450 -9.22 -14.38 0.74
N GLN A 451 -9.14 -15.50 0.03
CA GLN A 451 -9.57 -15.60 -1.36
C GLN A 451 -11.07 -15.33 -1.49
N GLN A 452 -11.91 -15.99 -0.69
CA GLN A 452 -13.35 -15.77 -0.68
C GLN A 452 -13.70 -14.31 -0.34
N TYR A 453 -13.02 -13.72 0.64
CA TYR A 453 -13.20 -12.30 0.96
C TYR A 453 -12.91 -11.38 -0.22
N LEU A 454 -11.80 -11.58 -0.93
CA LEU A 454 -11.44 -10.76 -2.09
C LEU A 454 -12.43 -10.95 -3.25
N GLU A 455 -12.83 -12.19 -3.50
CA GLU A 455 -13.65 -12.57 -4.66
C GLU A 455 -15.13 -12.23 -4.46
N ASN A 456 -15.60 -12.19 -3.21
CA ASN A 456 -17.00 -11.93 -2.85
C ASN A 456 -17.21 -10.57 -2.17
N TYR A 457 -16.19 -9.69 -2.15
CA TYR A 457 -16.32 -8.37 -1.54
C TYR A 457 -17.48 -7.59 -2.17
N LEU A 458 -18.42 -7.13 -1.34
CA LEU A 458 -19.67 -6.44 -1.72
C LEU A 458 -20.66 -7.24 -2.58
N LYS A 459 -20.41 -8.53 -2.84
CA LYS A 459 -21.44 -9.41 -3.40
C LYS A 459 -22.40 -9.76 -2.26
N LYS A 460 -23.69 -9.54 -2.50
CA LYS A 460 -24.76 -9.95 -1.59
C LYS A 460 -25.08 -11.42 -1.76
#